data_AF-A0A8J1JXS8-F1
#
_entry.id   AF-A0A8J1JXS8-F1
#
_cell.length_a   1.000
_cell.length_b   1.000
_cell.length_c   1.000
_cell.angle_alpha   90.00
_cell.angle_beta   90.00
_cell.angle_gamma   90.00
#
_symmetry.space_group_name_H-M   'P 1'
#
loop_
_entity.id
_entity.type
_entity.pdbx_description
1 polymer ?
#
loop_
_entity_poly.entity_id
_entity_poly.type
_entity_poly.pdbx_seq_one_letter_code
_entity_poly.pdbx_strand_id
1 'polypeptide(L)'
;MHDLNSYNTFGQIVLEQRILMLANKERCHFLVGLFASFQTEHHVCFAMDYAEGGDLVCQLDEDGISVERTQFYAACIVLGLQFLHEHNIAHRDLKPENILLDSDGYAKIADYGLSREGMTYDTLAYSECGSLYYMAPEIFREGYYTRSVDWWSLGVIIYEMLVGNLPFRGKDETRTIAMITSSEPTYPEHLTVESRSILVNLLNKTPHNRLGAGEHGAEDIKNSAFFQGFDWEALMKKQIQAPFIPKRNRTESSQQSKKSLELKPDMIPEPLWEETKWALKELEYIVET
;
A
#
# COMPACT_ATOMS: atom_id res chain seq x y z
N MET A 1 -21.27 -7.59 22.02
CA MET A 1 -20.52 -6.42 21.49
C MET A 1 -19.07 -6.79 21.13
N HIS A 2 -18.49 -7.84 21.73
CA HIS A 2 -17.21 -8.43 21.31
C HIS A 2 -17.30 -9.28 20.02
N ASP A 3 -18.44 -9.92 19.77
CA ASP A 3 -18.63 -10.85 18.64
C ASP A 3 -18.49 -10.16 17.27
N LEU A 4 -19.12 -9.00 17.09
CA LEU A 4 -19.08 -8.24 15.83
C LEU A 4 -17.67 -7.82 15.43
N ASN A 5 -16.80 -7.51 16.39
CA ASN A 5 -15.40 -7.18 16.10
C ASN A 5 -14.61 -8.41 15.67
N SER A 6 -14.82 -9.57 16.33
CA SER A 6 -14.11 -10.81 15.98
C SER A 6 -14.47 -11.35 14.58
N TYR A 7 -15.75 -11.31 14.19
CA TYR A 7 -16.19 -11.70 12.84
C TYR A 7 -15.64 -10.76 11.76
N ASN A 8 -15.56 -9.45 12.06
CA ASN A 8 -15.03 -8.46 11.13
C ASN A 8 -13.50 -8.63 10.95
N THR A 9 -12.76 -8.85 12.04
CA THR A 9 -11.31 -9.13 12.00
C THR A 9 -11.00 -10.43 11.25
N PHE A 10 -11.78 -11.50 11.48
CA PHE A 10 -11.58 -12.75 10.76
C PHE A 10 -11.84 -12.60 9.25
N GLY A 11 -12.90 -11.87 8.87
CA GLY A 11 -13.18 -11.56 7.48
C GLY A 11 -12.05 -10.78 6.79
N GLN A 12 -11.40 -9.87 7.52
CA GLN A 12 -10.23 -9.14 7.03
C GLN A 12 -9.02 -10.06 6.78
N ILE A 13 -8.73 -10.99 7.69
CA ILE A 13 -7.63 -11.95 7.55
C ILE A 13 -7.84 -12.86 6.32
N VAL A 14 -9.06 -13.37 6.11
CA VAL A 14 -9.38 -14.20 4.94
C VAL A 14 -9.32 -13.39 3.65
N LEU A 15 -9.75 -12.13 3.68
CA LEU A 15 -9.62 -11.23 2.54
C LEU A 15 -8.14 -10.98 2.20
N GLU A 16 -7.32 -10.65 3.19
CA GLU A 16 -5.89 -10.43 3.02
C GLU A 16 -5.20 -11.65 2.42
N GLN A 17 -5.47 -12.86 2.95
CA GLN A 17 -4.95 -14.10 2.39
C GLN A 17 -5.33 -14.26 0.91
N ARG A 18 -6.60 -14.01 0.55
CA ARG A 18 -7.06 -14.12 -0.85
C ARG A 18 -6.36 -13.13 -1.77
N ILE A 19 -6.11 -11.90 -1.32
CA ILE A 19 -5.38 -10.89 -2.10
C ILE A 19 -3.92 -11.33 -2.29
N LEU A 20 -3.24 -11.81 -1.23
CA LEU A 20 -1.88 -12.33 -1.32
C LEU A 20 -1.78 -13.53 -2.27
N MET A 21 -2.78 -14.44 -2.24
CA MET A 21 -2.87 -15.58 -3.15
C MET A 21 -3.10 -15.14 -4.60
N LEU A 22 -4.00 -14.17 -4.82
CA LEU A 22 -4.29 -13.62 -6.14
C LEU A 22 -3.04 -12.98 -6.77
N ALA A 23 -2.33 -12.16 -6.00
CA ALA A 23 -1.08 -11.53 -6.42
C ALA A 23 -0.03 -12.56 -6.89
N ASN A 24 0.13 -13.67 -6.15
CA ASN A 24 1.05 -14.73 -6.55
C ASN A 24 0.53 -15.54 -7.76
N LYS A 25 -0.75 -15.94 -7.75
CA LYS A 25 -1.38 -16.72 -8.82
C LYS A 25 -1.27 -16.05 -10.18
N GLU A 26 -1.48 -14.74 -10.24
CA GLU A 26 -1.37 -13.95 -11.47
C GLU A 26 0.02 -13.36 -11.70
N ARG A 27 0.97 -13.66 -10.80
CA ARG A 27 2.38 -13.24 -10.88
C ARG A 27 2.53 -11.71 -10.96
N CYS A 28 1.73 -10.98 -10.20
CA CYS A 28 1.85 -9.54 -10.12
C CYS A 28 3.15 -9.15 -9.40
N HIS A 29 4.11 -8.59 -10.15
CA HIS A 29 5.44 -8.26 -9.61
C HIS A 29 5.44 -7.11 -8.60
N PHE A 30 4.39 -6.29 -8.58
CA PHE A 30 4.29 -5.06 -7.79
C PHE A 30 3.43 -5.20 -6.54
N LEU A 31 3.04 -6.44 -6.21
CA LEU A 31 2.34 -6.82 -5.01
C LEU A 31 3.15 -7.89 -4.27
N VAL A 32 3.04 -7.92 -2.95
CA VAL A 32 3.54 -9.03 -2.13
C VAL A 32 2.62 -10.23 -2.31
N GLY A 33 3.20 -11.38 -2.65
CA GLY A 33 2.46 -12.63 -2.83
C GLY A 33 2.53 -13.58 -1.64
N LEU A 34 1.57 -14.52 -1.57
CA LEU A 34 1.58 -15.63 -0.60
C LEU A 34 2.30 -16.87 -1.16
N PHE A 35 3.26 -17.41 -0.42
CA PHE A 35 3.82 -18.75 -0.67
C PHE A 35 3.03 -19.85 0.04
N ALA A 36 2.66 -19.63 1.29
CA ALA A 36 1.88 -20.56 2.07
C ALA A 36 1.17 -19.85 3.22
N SER A 37 0.08 -20.43 3.70
CA SER A 37 -0.55 -20.05 4.95
C SER A 37 -0.90 -21.27 5.76
N PHE A 38 -0.70 -21.19 7.06
CA PHE A 38 -0.95 -22.27 8.01
C PHE A 38 -1.37 -21.70 9.35
N GLN A 39 -1.89 -22.56 10.20
CA GLN A 39 -2.29 -22.22 11.55
C GLN A 39 -1.53 -23.07 12.57
N THR A 40 -1.34 -22.50 13.75
CA THR A 40 -0.92 -23.21 14.95
C THR A 40 -2.07 -23.18 15.96
N GLU A 41 -1.89 -23.74 17.15
CA GLU A 41 -2.90 -23.68 18.21
C GLU A 41 -3.32 -22.24 18.56
N HIS A 42 -2.44 -21.26 18.34
CA HIS A 42 -2.64 -19.88 18.81
C HIS A 42 -2.43 -18.81 17.73
N HIS A 43 -1.99 -19.16 16.53
CA HIS A 43 -1.62 -18.17 15.51
C HIS A 43 -2.07 -18.59 14.11
N VAL A 44 -2.46 -17.61 13.31
CA VAL A 44 -2.51 -17.71 11.84
C VAL A 44 -1.18 -17.17 11.31
N CYS A 45 -0.58 -17.88 10.36
CA CYS A 45 0.75 -17.55 9.84
C CYS A 45 0.71 -17.47 8.31
N PHE A 46 1.21 -16.36 7.75
CA PHE A 46 1.37 -16.16 6.32
C PHE A 46 2.87 -16.16 5.97
N ALA A 47 3.28 -17.12 5.13
CA ALA A 47 4.59 -17.12 4.49
C ALA A 47 4.45 -16.37 3.15
N MET A 48 5.06 -15.20 3.07
CA MET A 48 4.93 -14.25 1.96
C MET A 48 6.31 -13.89 1.37
N ASP A 49 6.33 -13.10 0.28
CA ASP A 49 7.57 -12.54 -0.29
C ASP A 49 8.46 -11.90 0.79
N TYR A 50 9.76 -12.22 0.76
CA TYR A 50 10.74 -11.54 1.59
C TYR A 50 11.35 -10.36 0.82
N ALA A 51 11.03 -9.15 1.26
CA ALA A 51 11.55 -7.90 0.70
C ALA A 51 12.90 -7.53 1.34
N GLU A 52 14.01 -7.98 0.71
CA GLU A 52 15.38 -7.72 1.19
C GLU A 52 15.73 -6.23 1.31
N GLY A 53 15.05 -5.36 0.56
CA GLY A 53 15.32 -3.92 0.52
C GLY A 53 14.66 -3.11 1.63
N GLY A 54 13.91 -3.75 2.52
CA GLY A 54 13.13 -3.06 3.55
C GLY A 54 11.92 -2.32 2.97
N ASP A 55 11.34 -1.43 3.78
CA ASP A 55 10.27 -0.54 3.36
C ASP A 55 10.79 0.72 2.65
N LEU A 56 9.88 1.46 2.01
CA LEU A 56 10.18 2.70 1.31
C LEU A 56 10.60 3.82 2.26
N VAL A 57 10.21 3.77 3.55
CA VAL A 57 10.65 4.73 4.57
C VAL A 57 12.17 4.76 4.64
N CYS A 58 12.82 3.60 4.55
CA CYS A 58 14.29 3.49 4.53
C CYS A 58 14.96 4.22 3.35
N GLN A 59 14.20 4.60 2.32
CA GLN A 59 14.71 5.36 1.18
C GLN A 59 14.47 6.86 1.28
N LEU A 60 13.59 7.30 2.18
CA LEU A 60 13.28 8.72 2.36
C LEU A 60 14.47 9.41 3.06
N ASP A 61 14.79 10.62 2.56
CA ASP A 61 15.82 11.51 3.11
C ASP A 61 15.14 12.82 3.55
N GLU A 62 15.79 13.61 4.40
CA GLU A 62 15.29 14.91 4.88
C GLU A 62 15.00 15.88 3.72
N ASP A 63 15.80 15.78 2.65
CA ASP A 63 15.68 16.56 1.42
C ASP A 63 14.85 15.87 0.33
N GLY A 64 14.28 14.69 0.60
CA GLY A 64 13.63 13.84 -0.39
C GLY A 64 14.60 13.05 -1.27
N ILE A 65 14.06 12.34 -2.25
CA ILE A 65 14.79 11.55 -3.25
C ILE A 65 14.62 12.16 -4.65
N SER A 66 15.51 11.77 -5.57
CA SER A 66 15.48 12.31 -6.93
C SER A 66 14.15 12.03 -7.66
N VAL A 67 13.84 12.87 -8.64
CA VAL A 67 12.63 12.74 -9.47
C VAL A 67 12.61 11.39 -10.18
N GLU A 68 13.76 10.90 -10.66
CA GLU A 68 13.87 9.61 -11.35
C GLU A 68 13.56 8.44 -10.40
N ARG A 69 14.04 8.49 -9.14
CA ARG A 69 13.72 7.48 -8.13
C ARG A 69 12.25 7.51 -7.76
N THR A 70 11.72 8.71 -7.52
CA THR A 70 10.30 8.95 -7.24
C THR A 70 9.43 8.38 -8.36
N GLN A 71 9.75 8.71 -9.62
CA GLN A 71 9.00 8.25 -10.79
C GLN A 71 9.02 6.72 -10.90
N PHE A 72 10.18 6.08 -10.69
CA PHE A 72 10.28 4.63 -10.73
C PHE A 72 9.41 3.93 -9.66
N TYR A 73 9.50 4.38 -8.40
CA TYR A 73 8.69 3.80 -7.32
C TYR A 73 7.20 4.10 -7.48
N ALA A 74 6.85 5.33 -7.86
CA ALA A 74 5.47 5.71 -8.15
C ALA A 74 4.89 4.86 -9.29
N ALA A 75 5.66 4.57 -10.35
CA ALA A 75 5.22 3.72 -11.44
C ALA A 75 4.96 2.26 -10.97
N CYS A 76 5.81 1.71 -10.11
CA CYS A 76 5.56 0.40 -9.50
C CYS A 76 4.25 0.39 -8.69
N ILE A 77 4.04 1.41 -7.86
CA ILE A 77 2.81 1.56 -7.04
C ILE A 77 1.58 1.71 -7.94
N VAL A 78 1.66 2.48 -9.03
CA VAL A 78 0.58 2.64 -10.01
C VAL A 78 0.20 1.29 -10.63
N LEU A 79 1.17 0.46 -11.02
CA LEU A 79 0.89 -0.88 -11.56
C LEU A 79 0.30 -1.83 -10.50
N GLY A 80 0.78 -1.76 -9.25
CA GLY A 80 0.20 -2.53 -8.15
C GLY A 80 -1.25 -2.13 -7.85
N LEU A 81 -1.54 -0.83 -7.78
CA LEU A 81 -2.88 -0.30 -7.59
C LEU A 81 -3.80 -0.60 -8.77
N GLN A 82 -3.30 -0.49 -10.01
CA GLN A 82 -4.05 -0.86 -11.20
C GLN A 82 -4.53 -2.31 -11.09
N PHE A 83 -3.63 -3.24 -10.74
CA PHE A 83 -3.98 -4.65 -10.57
C PHE A 83 -5.09 -4.83 -9.53
N LEU A 84 -4.98 -4.18 -8.36
CA LEU A 84 -6.01 -4.25 -7.32
C LEU A 84 -7.35 -3.68 -7.83
N HIS A 85 -7.33 -2.51 -8.48
CA HIS A 85 -8.53 -1.83 -8.96
C HIS A 85 -9.21 -2.59 -10.10
N GLU A 86 -8.48 -3.25 -10.99
CA GLU A 86 -9.03 -4.15 -12.03
C GLU A 86 -9.75 -5.35 -11.42
N HIS A 87 -9.33 -5.80 -10.24
CA HIS A 87 -9.99 -6.82 -9.43
C HIS A 87 -11.06 -6.25 -8.49
N ASN A 88 -11.43 -4.98 -8.63
CA ASN A 88 -12.37 -4.27 -7.76
C ASN A 88 -11.96 -4.31 -6.27
N ILE A 89 -10.67 -4.16 -5.99
CA ILE A 89 -10.12 -4.08 -4.65
C ILE A 89 -9.58 -2.67 -4.43
N ALA A 90 -9.97 -2.03 -3.32
CA ALA A 90 -9.33 -0.80 -2.84
C ALA A 90 -8.38 -1.14 -1.69
N HIS A 91 -7.19 -0.56 -1.68
CA HIS A 91 -6.15 -0.84 -0.67
C HIS A 91 -6.44 -0.15 0.66
N ARG A 92 -6.74 1.15 0.62
CA ARG A 92 -7.16 2.04 1.73
C ARG A 92 -6.16 2.30 2.86
N ASP A 93 -4.99 1.64 2.89
CA ASP A 93 -3.90 1.99 3.82
C ASP A 93 -2.53 2.10 3.13
N LEU A 94 -2.48 2.84 2.02
CA LEU A 94 -1.23 3.10 1.33
C LEU A 94 -0.39 4.12 2.10
N LYS A 95 0.85 3.73 2.41
CA LYS A 95 1.88 4.52 3.09
C LYS A 95 3.26 3.91 2.79
N PRO A 96 4.37 4.64 2.94
CA PRO A 96 5.71 4.14 2.65
C PRO A 96 6.10 2.88 3.43
N GLU A 97 5.57 2.69 4.65
CA GLU A 97 5.75 1.47 5.45
C GLU A 97 5.19 0.22 4.77
N ASN A 98 4.12 0.39 3.98
CA ASN A 98 3.44 -0.68 3.25
C ASN A 98 3.95 -0.81 1.81
N ILE A 99 5.01 -0.09 1.45
CA ILE A 99 5.71 -0.24 0.17
C ILE A 99 7.07 -0.87 0.43
N LEU A 100 7.23 -2.14 0.07
CA LEU A 100 8.45 -2.90 0.30
C LEU A 100 9.32 -2.98 -0.96
N LEU A 101 10.64 -3.07 -0.81
CA LEU A 101 11.58 -3.21 -1.91
C LEU A 101 12.08 -4.64 -2.03
N ASP A 102 11.90 -5.25 -3.21
CA ASP A 102 12.43 -6.58 -3.50
C ASP A 102 13.97 -6.57 -3.65
N SER A 103 14.57 -7.75 -3.81
CA SER A 103 16.03 -7.88 -3.94
C SER A 103 16.62 -7.19 -5.17
N ASP A 104 15.77 -6.89 -6.18
CA ASP A 104 16.16 -6.20 -7.40
C ASP A 104 15.88 -4.70 -7.31
N GLY A 105 15.28 -4.22 -6.21
CA GLY A 105 14.96 -2.81 -5.95
C GLY A 105 13.58 -2.35 -6.43
N TYR A 106 12.70 -3.25 -6.87
CA TYR A 106 11.34 -2.89 -7.27
C TYR A 106 10.43 -2.72 -6.06
N ALA A 107 9.57 -1.72 -6.11
CA ALA A 107 8.57 -1.49 -5.08
C ALA A 107 7.38 -2.45 -5.23
N LYS A 108 6.96 -3.02 -4.11
CA LYS A 108 5.81 -3.91 -3.96
C LYS A 108 4.87 -3.37 -2.88
N ILE A 109 3.58 -3.29 -3.18
CA ILE A 109 2.56 -2.97 -2.17
C ILE A 109 2.37 -4.20 -1.27
N ALA A 110 2.34 -3.99 0.04
CA ALA A 110 2.15 -5.00 1.08
C ALA A 110 1.03 -4.57 2.04
N ASP A 111 0.70 -5.45 3.00
CA ASP A 111 -0.30 -5.23 4.07
C ASP A 111 -1.71 -4.89 3.55
N TYR A 112 -2.50 -5.94 3.30
CA TYR A 112 -3.86 -5.81 2.80
C TYR A 112 -4.93 -5.90 3.89
N GLY A 113 -4.56 -5.79 5.17
CA GLY A 113 -5.48 -5.97 6.30
C GLY A 113 -6.65 -4.96 6.31
N LEU A 114 -6.47 -3.80 5.67
CA LEU A 114 -7.49 -2.78 5.49
C LEU A 114 -8.09 -2.73 4.07
N SER A 115 -7.79 -3.69 3.20
CA SER A 115 -8.35 -3.72 1.84
C SER A 115 -9.85 -4.00 1.83
N ARG A 116 -10.51 -3.72 0.69
CA ARG A 116 -11.93 -4.01 0.47
C ARG A 116 -12.20 -4.45 -0.96
N GLU A 117 -12.79 -5.63 -1.11
CA GLU A 117 -13.33 -6.17 -2.38
C GLU A 117 -14.65 -5.49 -2.80
N GLY A 118 -15.02 -5.67 -4.07
CA GLY A 118 -16.26 -5.15 -4.65
C GLY A 118 -16.24 -3.65 -4.92
N MET A 119 -15.08 -3.00 -4.82
CA MET A 119 -14.88 -1.58 -5.06
C MET A 119 -14.68 -1.31 -6.56
N THR A 120 -15.78 -1.26 -7.32
CA THR A 120 -15.79 -0.65 -8.67
C THR A 120 -15.43 0.84 -8.59
N TYR A 121 -15.23 1.50 -9.73
CA TYR A 121 -14.80 2.91 -9.73
C TYR A 121 -15.78 3.86 -9.03
N ASP A 122 -17.07 3.53 -9.03
CA ASP A 122 -18.17 4.30 -8.45
C ASP A 122 -18.75 3.70 -7.15
N THR A 123 -18.31 2.51 -6.74
CA THR A 123 -18.79 1.89 -5.49
C THR A 123 -18.31 2.69 -4.28
N LEU A 124 -19.23 2.93 -3.34
CA LEU A 124 -18.97 3.64 -2.10
C LEU A 124 -18.63 2.70 -0.94
N ALA A 125 -17.61 3.08 -0.18
CA ALA A 125 -17.33 2.58 1.16
C ALA A 125 -17.62 3.68 2.19
N TYR A 126 -17.89 3.28 3.44
CA TYR A 126 -18.33 4.18 4.53
C TYR A 126 -17.49 4.04 5.81
N SER A 127 -16.46 3.19 5.80
CA SER A 127 -15.64 2.91 6.97
C SER A 127 -14.46 3.88 7.06
N GLU A 128 -14.31 4.57 8.18
CA GLU A 128 -13.11 5.38 8.46
C GLU A 128 -11.95 4.44 8.82
N CYS A 129 -10.97 4.32 7.92
CA CYS A 129 -9.78 3.49 8.11
C CYS A 129 -8.60 4.04 7.32
N GLY A 130 -7.39 3.65 7.73
CA GLY A 130 -6.13 4.03 7.12
C GLY A 130 -5.26 4.86 8.07
N SER A 131 -4.08 5.21 7.58
CA SER A 131 -3.09 5.98 8.34
C SER A 131 -3.31 7.48 8.12
N LEU A 132 -3.58 8.23 9.20
CA LEU A 132 -4.05 9.63 9.20
C LEU A 132 -3.43 10.53 8.13
N TYR A 133 -2.10 10.52 8.00
CA TYR A 133 -1.38 11.42 7.08
C TYR A 133 -1.60 11.13 5.59
N TYR A 134 -2.04 9.91 5.26
CA TYR A 134 -2.26 9.43 3.90
C TYR A 134 -3.75 9.29 3.56
N MET A 135 -4.64 9.57 4.51
CA MET A 135 -6.09 9.50 4.32
C MET A 135 -6.62 10.69 3.51
N ALA A 136 -7.54 10.40 2.60
CA ALA A 136 -8.17 11.38 1.73
C ALA A 136 -9.18 12.28 2.47
N PRO A 137 -9.40 13.53 2.02
CA PRO A 137 -10.23 14.50 2.73
C PRO A 137 -11.71 14.11 2.82
N GLU A 138 -12.23 13.37 1.84
CA GLU A 138 -13.62 12.88 1.82
C GLU A 138 -13.92 11.89 2.95
N ILE A 139 -12.90 11.16 3.44
CA ILE A 139 -13.08 10.25 4.57
C ILE A 139 -13.52 11.02 5.81
N PHE A 140 -12.98 12.23 6.02
CA PHE A 140 -13.30 13.10 7.17
C PHE A 140 -14.51 14.01 6.95
N ARG A 141 -14.83 14.34 5.69
CA ARG A 141 -15.88 15.32 5.34
C ARG A 141 -17.22 14.68 5.05
N GLU A 142 -17.20 13.64 4.24
CA GLU A 142 -18.39 13.02 3.66
C GLU A 142 -18.74 11.73 4.42
N GLY A 143 -17.74 11.06 5.00
CA GLY A 143 -17.90 9.76 5.65
C GLY A 143 -18.15 8.62 4.65
N TYR A 144 -18.00 8.91 3.35
CA TYR A 144 -18.03 7.93 2.28
C TYR A 144 -17.01 8.27 1.21
N TYR A 145 -16.56 7.26 0.47
CA TYR A 145 -15.52 7.42 -0.54
C TYR A 145 -15.52 6.27 -1.55
N THR A 146 -14.90 6.48 -2.71
CA THR A 146 -14.61 5.43 -3.71
C THR A 146 -13.16 4.96 -3.57
N ARG A 147 -12.74 4.01 -4.43
CA ARG A 147 -11.33 3.60 -4.52
C ARG A 147 -10.34 4.72 -4.90
N SER A 148 -10.85 5.91 -5.25
CA SER A 148 -10.03 7.11 -5.53
C SER A 148 -9.21 7.61 -4.33
N VAL A 149 -9.49 7.12 -3.12
CA VAL A 149 -8.67 7.38 -1.93
C VAL A 149 -7.25 6.83 -2.06
N ASP A 150 -7.08 5.72 -2.79
CA ASP A 150 -5.75 5.14 -3.03
C ASP A 150 -4.86 6.08 -3.85
N TRP A 151 -5.46 6.81 -4.80
CA TRP A 151 -4.76 7.80 -5.62
C TRP A 151 -4.38 9.05 -4.82
N TRP A 152 -5.19 9.43 -3.83
CA TRP A 152 -4.80 10.47 -2.88
C TRP A 152 -3.58 10.02 -2.08
N SER A 153 -3.59 8.81 -1.52
CA SER A 153 -2.46 8.27 -0.76
C SER A 153 -1.19 8.19 -1.62
N LEU A 154 -1.30 7.78 -2.89
CA LEU A 154 -0.20 7.86 -3.86
C LEU A 154 0.33 9.29 -4.01
N GLY A 155 -0.55 10.29 -4.11
CA GLY A 155 -0.16 11.71 -4.16
C GLY A 155 0.63 12.15 -2.92
N VAL A 156 0.23 11.69 -1.73
CA VAL A 156 0.95 11.97 -0.48
C VAL A 156 2.33 11.31 -0.48
N ILE A 157 2.43 10.04 -0.91
CA ILE A 157 3.70 9.31 -1.00
C ILE A 157 4.64 9.97 -2.02
N ILE A 158 4.15 10.37 -3.20
CA ILE A 158 4.96 11.09 -4.21
C ILE A 158 5.45 12.43 -3.65
N TYR A 159 4.59 13.16 -2.92
CA TYR A 159 5.00 14.42 -2.30
C TYR A 159 6.13 14.18 -1.31
N GLU A 160 5.97 13.21 -0.42
CA GLU A 160 6.97 12.90 0.60
C GLU A 160 8.29 12.42 -0.01
N MET A 161 8.24 11.59 -1.06
CA MET A 161 9.43 11.22 -1.81
C MET A 161 10.12 12.44 -2.43
N LEU A 162 9.40 13.39 -3.02
CA LEU A 162 10.02 14.55 -3.68
C LEU A 162 10.50 15.64 -2.71
N VAL A 163 9.86 15.79 -1.55
CA VAL A 163 10.03 16.93 -0.64
C VAL A 163 10.70 16.54 0.69
N GLY A 164 10.76 15.24 1.01
CA GLY A 164 11.31 14.72 2.26
C GLY A 164 10.41 14.93 3.49
N ASN A 165 9.21 15.50 3.30
CA ASN A 165 8.27 15.82 4.36
C ASN A 165 6.82 15.59 3.90
N LEU A 166 5.90 15.41 4.85
CA LEU A 166 4.48 15.26 4.56
C LEU A 166 3.84 16.57 4.04
N PRO A 167 2.88 16.51 3.11
CA PRO A 167 2.17 17.69 2.59
C PRO A 167 1.28 18.35 3.65
N PHE A 168 0.77 17.55 4.60
CA PHE A 168 -0.13 18.00 5.66
C PHE A 168 0.34 17.46 7.01
N ARG A 169 0.90 18.33 7.85
CA ARG A 169 1.29 17.98 9.22
C ARG A 169 0.93 19.11 10.17
N GLY A 170 -0.05 18.83 11.03
CA GLY A 170 -0.43 19.71 12.13
C GLY A 170 0.32 19.40 13.41
N LYS A 171 0.18 20.29 14.41
CA LYS A 171 0.68 20.09 15.77
C LYS A 171 -0.04 18.97 16.53
N ASP A 172 -1.24 18.62 16.08
CA ASP A 172 -2.12 17.59 16.62
C ASP A 172 -2.98 17.00 15.49
N GLU A 173 -3.71 15.94 15.79
CA GLU A 173 -4.59 15.25 14.85
C GLU A 173 -5.66 16.17 14.27
N THR A 174 -6.36 16.94 15.11
CA THR A 174 -7.41 17.87 14.67
C THR A 174 -6.88 18.90 13.68
N ARG A 175 -5.69 19.46 13.92
CA ARG A 175 -5.05 20.41 13.01
C ARG A 175 -4.60 19.72 11.72
N THR A 176 -4.12 18.49 11.80
CA THR A 176 -3.73 17.69 10.63
C THR A 176 -4.95 17.44 9.74
N ILE A 177 -6.07 16.99 10.31
CA ILE A 177 -7.34 16.80 9.60
C ILE A 177 -7.83 18.12 8.98
N ALA A 178 -7.75 19.23 9.72
CA ALA A 178 -8.10 20.55 9.17
C ALA A 178 -7.22 20.94 7.97
N MET A 179 -5.93 20.57 7.96
CA MET A 179 -5.02 20.82 6.83
C MET A 179 -5.34 19.90 5.64
N ILE A 180 -5.47 18.59 5.88
CA ILE A 180 -5.87 17.61 4.86
C ILE A 180 -7.16 18.04 4.17
N THR A 181 -8.15 18.46 4.95
CA THR A 181 -9.43 18.88 4.39
C THR A 181 -9.32 20.24 3.70
N SER A 182 -8.66 21.24 4.27
CA SER A 182 -8.93 22.64 3.89
C SER A 182 -7.72 23.46 3.43
N SER A 183 -6.49 22.94 3.53
CA SER A 183 -5.27 23.66 3.14
C SER A 183 -4.64 23.06 1.89
N GLU A 184 -4.01 23.88 1.05
CA GLU A 184 -3.19 23.39 -0.06
C GLU A 184 -1.77 23.03 0.43
N PRO A 185 -1.12 21.99 -0.14
CA PRO A 185 0.29 21.72 0.11
C PRO A 185 1.18 22.91 -0.29
N THR A 186 2.31 23.06 0.38
CA THR A 186 3.34 24.00 -0.06
C THR A 186 4.21 23.32 -1.10
N TYR A 187 4.32 23.85 -2.31
CA TYR A 187 5.16 23.26 -3.36
C TYR A 187 6.48 24.03 -3.44
N PRO A 188 7.63 23.44 -3.06
CA PRO A 188 8.92 24.09 -3.17
C PRO A 188 9.27 24.48 -4.62
N GLU A 189 10.06 25.53 -4.79
CA GLU A 189 10.47 26.04 -6.11
C GLU A 189 11.35 25.06 -6.90
N HIS A 190 12.00 24.11 -6.23
CA HIS A 190 12.85 23.10 -6.88
C HIS A 190 12.05 21.99 -7.59
N LEU A 191 10.73 21.88 -7.34
CA LEU A 191 9.91 20.89 -8.02
C LEU A 191 9.75 21.26 -9.50
N THR A 192 9.91 20.26 -10.38
CA THR A 192 9.65 20.45 -11.80
C THR A 192 8.17 20.73 -12.05
N VAL A 193 7.85 21.30 -13.21
CA VAL A 193 6.46 21.60 -13.59
C VAL A 193 5.62 20.32 -13.63
N GLU A 194 6.20 19.23 -14.11
CA GLU A 194 5.57 17.91 -14.23
C GLU A 194 5.32 17.30 -12.85
N SER A 195 6.32 17.37 -11.96
CA SER A 195 6.23 16.91 -10.56
C SER A 195 5.15 17.66 -9.80
N ARG A 196 5.10 18.98 -9.94
CA ARG A 196 4.03 19.78 -9.34
C ARG A 196 2.67 19.46 -9.94
N SER A 197 2.60 19.25 -11.26
CA SER A 197 1.35 18.94 -11.96
C SER A 197 0.73 17.63 -11.48
N ILE A 198 1.50 16.55 -11.35
CA ILE A 198 0.96 15.28 -10.84
C ILE A 198 0.46 15.42 -9.39
N LEU A 199 1.20 16.13 -8.55
CA LEU A 199 0.82 16.35 -7.14
C LEU A 199 -0.49 17.14 -7.02
N VAL A 200 -0.64 18.24 -7.77
CA VAL A 200 -1.88 19.04 -7.76
C VAL A 200 -3.09 18.21 -8.19
N ASN A 201 -2.91 17.33 -9.18
CA ASN A 201 -4.00 16.53 -9.72
C ASN A 201 -4.36 15.31 -8.83
N LEU A 202 -3.38 14.66 -8.19
CA LEU A 202 -3.61 13.56 -7.23
C LEU A 202 -4.10 14.07 -5.86
N LEU A 203 -3.58 15.20 -5.38
CA LEU A 203 -3.99 15.84 -4.12
C LEU A 203 -5.19 16.79 -4.31
N ASN A 204 -6.00 16.56 -5.35
CA ASN A 204 -7.26 17.26 -5.52
C ASN A 204 -8.25 16.82 -4.43
N LYS A 205 -8.71 17.81 -3.66
CA LYS A 205 -9.61 17.59 -2.52
C LYS A 205 -11.03 17.24 -2.93
N THR A 206 -11.37 17.48 -4.18
CA THR A 206 -12.66 17.12 -4.77
C THR A 206 -12.49 15.77 -5.47
N PRO A 207 -13.02 14.65 -4.93
CA PRO A 207 -12.64 13.30 -5.38
C PRO A 207 -12.91 13.06 -6.86
N HIS A 208 -14.03 13.55 -7.40
CA HIS A 208 -14.38 13.36 -8.82
C HIS A 208 -13.50 14.15 -9.80
N ASN A 209 -12.75 15.16 -9.32
CA ASN A 209 -11.76 15.90 -10.13
C ASN A 209 -10.34 15.39 -9.89
N ARG A 210 -10.16 14.36 -9.04
CA ARG A 210 -8.86 13.76 -8.75
C ARG A 210 -8.43 12.88 -9.91
N LEU A 211 -7.15 12.96 -10.25
CA LEU A 211 -6.57 12.11 -11.27
C LEU A 211 -6.72 10.63 -10.91
N GLY A 212 -7.21 9.84 -11.86
CA GLY A 212 -7.50 8.42 -11.68
C GLY A 212 -8.80 8.10 -10.94
N ALA A 213 -9.60 9.09 -10.54
CA ALA A 213 -10.89 8.83 -9.91
C ALA A 213 -11.98 8.34 -10.89
N GLY A 214 -11.78 8.58 -12.18
CA GLY A 214 -12.70 8.15 -13.24
C GLY A 214 -12.56 6.67 -13.63
N GLU A 215 -13.32 6.28 -14.64
CA GLU A 215 -13.34 4.91 -15.17
C GLU A 215 -11.97 4.45 -15.71
N HIS A 216 -11.20 5.36 -16.33
CA HIS A 216 -9.87 5.05 -16.85
C HIS A 216 -8.81 4.79 -15.75
N GLY A 217 -9.07 5.22 -14.51
CA GLY A 217 -8.26 4.87 -13.35
C GLY A 217 -6.77 5.13 -13.53
N ALA A 218 -5.97 4.06 -13.42
CA ALA A 218 -4.52 4.14 -13.56
C ALA A 218 -4.05 4.69 -14.91
N GLU A 219 -4.83 4.52 -15.99
CA GLU A 219 -4.45 4.98 -17.32
C GLU A 219 -4.36 6.51 -17.40
N ASP A 220 -5.23 7.24 -16.68
CA ASP A 220 -5.14 8.70 -16.59
C ASP A 220 -3.83 9.13 -15.92
N ILE A 221 -3.36 8.36 -14.93
CA ILE A 221 -2.11 8.64 -14.21
C ILE A 221 -0.90 8.36 -15.11
N LYS A 222 -0.92 7.22 -15.82
CA LYS A 222 0.15 6.83 -16.75
C LYS A 222 0.37 7.84 -17.88
N ASN A 223 -0.71 8.48 -18.33
CA ASN A 223 -0.69 9.49 -19.39
C ASN A 223 -0.37 10.92 -18.91
N SER A 224 -0.09 11.10 -17.62
CA SER A 224 0.30 12.41 -17.07
C SER A 224 1.68 12.85 -17.55
N ALA A 225 1.92 14.16 -17.53
CA ALA A 225 3.22 14.74 -17.90
C ALA A 225 4.37 14.22 -17.00
N PHE A 226 4.08 13.85 -15.75
CA PHE A 226 5.07 13.29 -14.84
C PHE A 226 5.61 11.94 -15.31
N PHE A 227 4.86 11.18 -16.10
CA PHE A 227 5.29 9.90 -16.68
C PHE A 227 5.51 9.98 -18.19
N GLN A 228 5.69 11.19 -18.73
CA GLN A 228 5.92 11.37 -20.16
C GLN A 228 7.15 10.59 -20.63
N GLY A 229 6.96 9.68 -21.58
CA GLY A 229 8.03 8.83 -22.11
C GLY A 229 8.45 7.67 -21.22
N PHE A 230 7.74 7.41 -20.11
CA PHE A 230 8.00 6.27 -19.25
C PHE A 230 7.54 4.96 -19.91
N ASP A 231 8.42 3.95 -19.99
CA ASP A 231 8.12 2.67 -20.63
C ASP A 231 7.42 1.71 -19.64
N TRP A 232 6.09 1.82 -19.58
CA TRP A 232 5.26 0.98 -18.70
C TRP A 232 5.35 -0.51 -19.05
N GLU A 233 5.53 -0.87 -20.31
CA GLU A 233 5.63 -2.27 -20.73
C GLU A 233 6.96 -2.89 -20.29
N ALA A 234 8.06 -2.16 -20.45
CA ALA A 234 9.35 -2.56 -19.93
C ALA A 234 9.33 -2.67 -18.39
N LEU A 235 8.64 -1.75 -17.69
CA LEU A 235 8.48 -1.86 -16.24
C LEU A 235 7.73 -3.14 -15.85
N MET A 236 6.57 -3.40 -16.46
CA MET A 236 5.77 -4.61 -16.22
C MET A 236 6.58 -5.90 -16.44
N LYS A 237 7.49 -5.91 -17.41
CA LYS A 237 8.38 -7.04 -17.71
C LYS A 237 9.66 -7.08 -16.87
N LYS A 238 9.82 -6.20 -15.87
CA LYS A 238 11.05 -5.99 -15.08
C LYS A 238 12.31 -5.80 -15.95
N GLN A 239 12.18 -5.04 -17.04
CA GLN A 239 13.28 -4.73 -17.97
C GLN A 239 13.95 -3.38 -17.69
N ILE A 240 13.32 -2.52 -16.89
CA ILE A 240 13.92 -1.26 -16.40
C ILE A 240 14.71 -1.54 -15.14
N GLN A 241 16.01 -1.24 -15.13
CA GLN A 241 16.83 -1.39 -13.93
C GLN A 241 16.36 -0.44 -12.82
N ALA A 242 16.16 -0.98 -11.61
CA ALA A 242 15.79 -0.16 -10.45
C ALA A 242 16.92 0.83 -10.11
N PRO A 243 16.60 2.08 -9.73
CA PRO A 243 17.58 3.11 -9.46
C PRO A 243 18.34 2.89 -8.13
N PHE A 244 17.81 2.03 -7.26
CA PHE A 244 18.48 1.55 -6.05
C PHE A 244 18.36 0.03 -6.00
N ILE A 245 19.48 -0.65 -5.80
CA ILE A 245 19.52 -2.11 -5.61
C ILE A 245 19.99 -2.37 -4.18
N PRO A 246 19.19 -3.03 -3.34
CA PRO A 246 19.59 -3.36 -1.97
C PRO A 246 20.91 -4.14 -1.92
N LYS A 247 21.79 -3.79 -0.98
CA LYS A 247 23.04 -4.53 -0.78
C LYS A 247 22.74 -5.86 -0.10
N ARG A 248 23.08 -6.97 -0.75
CA ARG A 248 23.04 -8.32 -0.14
C ARG A 248 24.11 -8.47 0.96
N ASN A 249 23.83 -8.04 2.18
CA ASN A 249 24.67 -8.39 3.32
C ASN A 249 24.35 -9.82 3.79
N ARG A 250 24.89 -10.84 3.09
CA ARG A 250 24.84 -12.26 3.51
C ARG A 250 25.38 -12.50 4.94
N THR A 251 26.15 -11.56 5.49
CA THR A 251 26.81 -11.65 6.80
C THR A 251 26.01 -11.04 7.96
N GLU A 252 25.06 -10.14 7.71
CA GLU A 252 24.21 -9.57 8.79
C GLU A 252 22.95 -10.39 9.01
N SER A 253 22.43 -11.01 7.94
CA SER A 253 21.34 -11.99 8.03
C SER A 253 21.71 -13.25 8.80
N SER A 254 22.97 -13.45 9.20
CA SER A 254 23.44 -14.51 10.10
C SER A 254 23.75 -14.04 11.54
N GLN A 255 23.70 -12.73 11.80
CA GLN A 255 23.88 -12.15 13.14
C GLN A 255 22.58 -11.59 13.73
N GLN A 256 21.68 -11.02 12.92
CA GLN A 256 20.32 -10.67 13.37
C GLN A 256 19.41 -11.90 13.52
N SER A 257 19.67 -12.98 12.79
CA SER A 257 18.91 -14.24 12.82
C SER A 257 19.23 -15.18 14.00
N LYS A 258 20.14 -14.79 14.90
CA LYS A 258 20.44 -15.58 16.13
C LYS A 258 19.67 -15.12 17.37
N LYS A 259 18.88 -14.04 17.30
CA LYS A 259 17.74 -13.91 18.19
C LYS A 259 16.63 -14.73 17.56
N SER A 260 16.48 -15.98 18.01
CA SER A 260 15.26 -16.73 17.73
C SER A 260 14.07 -15.81 17.99
N LEU A 261 13.24 -15.59 16.97
CA LEU A 261 11.88 -15.12 17.14
C LEU A 261 11.11 -16.26 17.80
N GLU A 262 11.43 -16.58 19.06
CA GLU A 262 10.54 -17.37 19.89
C GLU A 262 9.28 -16.54 20.08
N LEU A 263 8.25 -16.85 19.28
CA LEU A 263 6.90 -16.37 19.51
C LEU A 263 6.49 -16.90 20.89
N LYS A 264 6.48 -16.01 21.89
CA LYS A 264 5.95 -16.36 23.20
C LYS A 264 4.44 -16.54 23.03
N PRO A 265 3.85 -17.65 23.50
CA PRO A 265 2.40 -17.78 23.48
C PRO A 265 1.79 -16.61 24.27
N ASP A 266 0.79 -15.95 23.68
CA ASP A 266 0.03 -14.93 24.39
C ASP A 266 -0.53 -15.53 25.69
N MET A 267 -0.43 -14.77 26.79
CA MET A 267 -0.65 -15.27 28.15
C MET A 267 -2.11 -15.64 28.47
N ILE A 268 -3.02 -15.56 27.50
CA ILE A 268 -4.43 -15.92 27.67
C ILE A 268 -4.93 -16.56 26.35
N PRO A 269 -4.98 -17.89 26.24
CA PRO A 269 -5.72 -18.53 25.17
C PRO A 269 -7.20 -18.37 25.51
N GLU A 270 -7.85 -17.32 25.01
CA GLU A 270 -9.30 -17.39 24.91
C GLU A 270 -9.63 -18.53 23.93
N PRO A 271 -10.47 -19.50 24.32
CA PRO A 271 -10.79 -20.61 23.43
C PRO A 271 -11.44 -20.06 22.16
N LEU A 272 -10.79 -20.30 21.01
CA LEU A 272 -11.36 -20.02 19.70
C LEU A 272 -12.71 -20.75 19.57
N TRP A 273 -13.74 -20.02 19.12
CA TRP A 273 -15.07 -20.58 18.97
C TRP A 273 -15.09 -21.61 17.84
N GLU A 274 -16.01 -22.57 17.89
CA GLU A 274 -16.07 -23.65 16.90
C GLU A 274 -16.32 -23.11 15.47
N GLU A 275 -17.05 -22.00 15.32
CA GLU A 275 -17.20 -21.35 14.01
C GLU A 275 -15.87 -20.80 13.48
N THR A 276 -15.02 -20.24 14.37
CA THR A 276 -13.67 -19.77 14.02
C THR A 276 -12.77 -20.93 13.61
N LYS A 277 -12.84 -22.07 14.31
CA LYS A 277 -12.05 -23.28 13.97
C LYS A 277 -12.40 -23.85 12.60
N TRP A 278 -13.68 -23.81 12.21
CA TRP A 278 -14.10 -24.29 10.90
C TRP A 278 -13.63 -23.35 9.78
N ALA A 279 -13.77 -22.05 9.99
CA ALA A 279 -13.34 -21.04 9.04
C ALA A 279 -11.81 -21.00 8.87
N LEU A 280 -11.05 -21.36 9.92
CA LEU A 280 -9.59 -21.46 9.86
C LEU A 280 -9.07 -22.62 8.98
N LYS A 281 -9.88 -23.64 8.66
CA LYS A 281 -9.46 -24.69 7.70
C LYS A 281 -9.29 -24.16 6.28
N GLU A 282 -10.03 -23.11 5.91
CA GLU A 282 -9.90 -22.44 4.61
C GLU A 282 -8.59 -21.64 4.48
N LEU A 283 -7.93 -21.36 5.62
CA LEU A 283 -6.65 -20.65 5.66
C LEU A 283 -5.43 -21.55 5.41
N GLU A 284 -5.60 -22.87 5.29
CA GLU A 284 -4.51 -23.78 4.93
C GLU A 284 -4.30 -23.76 3.41
N TYR A 285 -3.21 -23.15 2.97
CA TYR A 285 -2.82 -23.07 1.57
C TYR A 285 -1.33 -23.37 1.41
N ILE A 286 -1.01 -24.28 0.49
CA ILE A 286 0.37 -24.64 0.14
C ILE A 286 0.49 -24.56 -1.38
N VAL A 287 1.44 -23.77 -1.87
CA VAL A 287 1.79 -23.76 -3.30
C VAL A 287 2.55 -25.04 -3.64
N GLU A 288 1.99 -25.89 -4.51
CA GLU A 288 2.71 -27.03 -5.09
C GLU A 288 3.83 -26.51 -6.00
N THR A 289 5.08 -26.85 -5.68
CA THR A 289 6.30 -26.48 -6.43
C THR A 289 6.52 -27.34 -7.67
#